data_AF-A0A951F176-F1
#
_entry.id   AF-A0A951F176-F1
#
_cell.length_a   1.000
_cell.length_b   1.000
_cell.length_c   1.000
_cell.angle_alpha   90.00
_cell.angle_beta   90.00
_cell.angle_gamma   90.00
#
_symmetry.space_group_name_H-M   'P 1'
#
loop_
_entity.id
_entity.type
_entity.pdbx_description
1 polymer ?
#
loop_
_entity_poly.entity_id
_entity_poly.type
_entity_poly.pdbx_seq_one_letter_code
_entity_poly.pdbx_strand_id
1 'polypeptide(L)'
;MKEGSIEEVASRLRLWCARSGRGLAVVEWDSAYSRREVIKRLRESLPNVAITELEVSNEGAPYQNVDRLLDELAVVRGGVVSITGVEGVYPDRQRRLETLSALSFQRETLASFPFRQVWWIPSHLTDLLVLGVPDLDSWFQLRLHLTEVINPPTAPEKLEELRQKTVSREEARALARRFWDRLNVARERGISDEEIWEELGAPAMEALVLSGLTREAYAIIAELPDAETQTEKLLEDAQASEGPSSLTALMLERQLAAILDRRGDLSKARKLKEHALAAHRQQFGALANVTIIAEADLLLTVIKQEDVATARRLSEELLINCRQAQGDEHSSTLNAMKALALVMRVQGDDANAERLEKEVAGIQERQVSQAQ
;
A
#
# COMPACT_ATOMS: atom_id res chain seq x y z
N MET A 1 -10.65 27.39 -15.66
CA MET A 1 -9.97 26.10 -15.46
C MET A 1 -9.92 25.82 -13.97
N LYS A 2 -10.25 24.61 -13.53
CA LYS A 2 -10.19 24.23 -12.11
C LYS A 2 -8.72 24.08 -11.72
N GLU A 3 -8.35 24.63 -10.57
CA GLU A 3 -6.98 24.51 -10.06
C GLU A 3 -6.62 23.03 -9.83
N GLY A 4 -5.46 22.62 -10.35
CA GLY A 4 -4.94 21.26 -10.29
C GLY A 4 -5.60 20.25 -11.23
N SER A 5 -6.39 20.72 -12.19
CA SER A 5 -6.93 19.89 -13.27
C SER A 5 -5.86 19.48 -14.29
N ILE A 6 -6.05 18.34 -14.95
CA ILE A 6 -5.18 17.87 -16.05
C ILE A 6 -5.15 18.92 -17.17
N GLU A 7 -6.28 19.55 -17.46
CA GLU A 7 -6.36 20.62 -18.46
C GLU A 7 -5.48 21.83 -18.07
N GLU A 8 -5.55 22.28 -16.82
CA GLU A 8 -4.74 23.40 -16.34
C GLU A 8 -3.25 23.04 -16.31
N VAL A 9 -2.91 21.88 -15.72
CA VAL A 9 -1.53 21.42 -15.59
C VAL A 9 -0.90 21.21 -16.98
N ALA A 10 -1.60 20.56 -17.91
CA ALA A 10 -1.14 20.39 -19.29
C ALA A 10 -0.97 21.72 -20.01
N SER A 11 -1.89 22.67 -19.83
CA SER A 11 -1.79 24.01 -20.45
C SER A 11 -0.58 24.80 -19.95
N ARG A 12 -0.32 24.77 -18.64
CA ARG A 12 0.82 25.47 -18.04
C ARG A 12 2.15 24.82 -18.42
N LEU A 13 2.22 23.48 -18.38
CA LEU A 13 3.39 22.74 -18.87
C LEU A 13 3.63 22.99 -20.35
N ARG A 14 2.58 23.06 -21.19
CA ARG A 14 2.73 23.34 -22.63
C ARG A 14 3.43 24.68 -22.85
N LEU A 15 2.97 25.75 -22.20
CA LEU A 15 3.57 27.08 -22.32
C LEU A 15 5.04 27.09 -21.89
N TRP A 16 5.37 26.33 -20.85
CA TRP A 16 6.73 26.24 -20.34
C TRP A 16 7.63 25.37 -21.24
N CYS A 17 7.14 24.20 -21.67
CA CYS A 17 7.79 23.26 -22.56
C CYS A 17 7.97 23.78 -23.99
N ALA A 18 7.21 24.79 -24.41
CA ALA A 18 7.34 25.42 -25.73
C ALA A 18 8.48 26.44 -25.84
N ARG A 19 9.04 26.90 -24.71
CA ARG A 19 10.12 27.91 -24.71
C ARG A 19 11.41 27.33 -25.33
N SER A 20 12.46 28.12 -25.48
CA SER A 20 13.80 27.58 -25.79
C SER A 20 14.66 27.58 -24.51
N GLY A 21 15.69 26.74 -24.49
CA GLY A 21 16.62 26.66 -23.35
C GLY A 21 16.26 25.59 -22.31
N ARG A 22 16.91 25.71 -21.15
CA ARG A 22 16.89 24.74 -20.05
C ARG A 22 16.00 25.20 -18.90
N GLY A 23 15.59 24.25 -18.08
CA GLY A 23 14.85 24.54 -16.85
C GLY A 23 14.29 23.27 -16.23
N LEU A 24 14.00 23.35 -14.93
CA LEU A 24 13.36 22.28 -14.19
C LEU A 24 11.95 22.72 -13.82
N ALA A 25 10.97 21.86 -14.07
CA ALA A 25 9.61 21.97 -13.56
C ALA A 25 9.33 20.79 -12.64
N VAL A 26 8.50 21.00 -11.62
CA VAL A 26 7.99 19.94 -10.76
C VAL A 26 6.48 19.91 -10.82
N VAL A 27 5.93 18.70 -10.84
CA VAL A 27 4.50 18.45 -10.79
C VAL A 27 4.24 17.44 -9.69
N GLU A 28 3.57 17.91 -8.64
CA GLU A 28 3.06 17.06 -7.58
C GLU A 28 1.84 16.31 -8.10
N TRP A 29 1.68 15.02 -7.79
CA TRP A 29 0.59 14.22 -8.34
C TRP A 29 0.05 13.17 -7.37
N ASP A 30 -1.26 12.91 -7.48
CA ASP A 30 -1.96 11.89 -6.68
C ASP A 30 -2.36 10.65 -7.50
N SER A 31 -2.48 10.78 -8.83
CA SER A 31 -2.79 9.66 -9.74
C SER A 31 -1.81 9.50 -10.91
N ALA A 32 -1.23 8.30 -11.05
CA ALA A 32 -0.32 7.95 -12.14
C ALA A 32 -1.04 7.94 -13.49
N TYR A 33 -2.37 7.73 -13.48
CA TYR A 33 -3.18 7.81 -14.69
C TYR A 33 -3.30 9.27 -15.15
N SER A 34 -3.65 10.17 -14.25
CA SER A 34 -3.75 11.60 -14.55
C SER A 34 -2.43 12.16 -15.06
N ARG A 35 -1.30 11.74 -14.49
CA ARG A 35 0.05 12.06 -14.98
C ARG A 35 0.23 11.65 -16.45
N ARG A 36 -0.09 10.39 -16.78
CA ARG A 36 0.03 9.87 -18.16
C ARG A 36 -0.86 10.64 -19.13
N GLU A 37 -2.06 11.03 -18.71
CA GLU A 37 -2.96 11.86 -19.52
C GLU A 37 -2.40 13.27 -19.77
N VAL A 38 -1.75 13.90 -18.77
CA VAL A 38 -1.04 15.17 -18.97
C VAL A 38 0.08 15.02 -20.01
N ILE A 39 0.91 13.98 -19.90
CA ILE A 39 2.00 13.72 -20.86
C ILE A 39 1.45 13.47 -22.27
N LYS A 40 0.37 12.69 -22.39
CA LYS A 40 -0.32 12.47 -23.66
C LYS A 40 -0.76 13.78 -24.31
N ARG A 41 -1.46 14.64 -23.55
CA ARG A 41 -1.90 15.96 -24.04
C ARG A 41 -0.73 16.87 -24.38
N LEU A 42 0.36 16.81 -23.63
CA LEU A 42 1.58 17.55 -23.94
C LEU A 42 2.17 17.14 -25.28
N ARG A 43 2.29 15.83 -25.55
CA ARG A 43 2.75 15.31 -26.85
C ARG A 43 1.86 15.77 -28.00
N GLU A 44 0.54 15.68 -27.82
CA GLU A 44 -0.44 16.14 -28.82
C GLU A 44 -0.32 17.65 -29.09
N SER A 45 -0.04 18.44 -28.05
CA SER A 45 0.02 19.89 -28.15
C SER A 45 1.37 20.47 -28.60
N LEU A 46 2.44 19.66 -28.56
CA LEU A 46 3.83 20.03 -28.89
C LEU A 46 4.48 19.03 -29.87
N PRO A 47 3.95 18.87 -31.10
CA PRO A 47 4.42 17.84 -32.04
C PRO A 47 5.87 18.01 -32.49
N ASN A 48 6.43 19.22 -32.36
CA ASN A 48 7.81 19.54 -32.77
C ASN A 48 8.81 19.51 -31.60
N VAL A 49 8.37 19.12 -30.40
CA VAL A 49 9.23 19.02 -29.20
C VAL A 49 9.31 17.56 -28.80
N ALA A 50 10.50 16.97 -28.87
CA ALA A 50 10.70 15.60 -28.39
C ALA A 50 10.45 15.52 -26.87
N ILE A 51 9.62 14.56 -26.44
CA ILE A 51 9.35 14.28 -25.02
C ILE A 51 9.87 12.87 -24.69
N THR A 52 11.04 12.81 -24.07
CA THR A 52 11.67 11.58 -23.58
C THR A 52 11.17 11.27 -22.18
N GLU A 53 10.65 10.07 -21.93
CA GLU A 53 10.29 9.62 -20.59
C GLU A 53 11.44 8.81 -19.99
N LEU A 54 11.88 9.18 -18.79
CA LEU A 54 12.88 8.46 -18.00
C LEU A 54 12.29 8.12 -16.63
N GLU A 55 12.71 7.00 -16.07
CA GLU A 55 12.31 6.52 -14.76
C GLU A 55 13.55 6.34 -13.89
N VAL A 56 13.54 6.93 -12.71
CA VAL A 56 14.64 6.76 -11.74
C VAL A 56 14.64 5.31 -11.31
N SER A 57 15.69 4.58 -11.68
CA SER A 57 15.87 3.19 -11.29
C SER A 57 15.89 3.05 -9.77
N ASN A 58 15.38 1.91 -9.28
CA ASN A 58 15.43 1.50 -7.88
C ASN A 58 16.41 0.33 -7.66
N GLU A 59 17.30 0.07 -8.61
CA GLU A 59 18.26 -1.03 -8.58
C GLU A 59 19.64 -0.59 -8.08
N GLY A 60 20.02 -1.07 -6.89
CA GLY A 60 21.33 -0.81 -6.29
C GLY A 60 21.30 0.24 -5.18
N ALA A 61 22.39 0.99 -5.03
CA ALA A 61 22.49 2.04 -4.03
C ALA A 61 21.89 3.38 -4.54
N PRO A 62 21.31 4.21 -3.66
CA PRO A 62 20.76 5.53 -3.99
C PRO A 62 21.60 6.40 -4.95
N TYR A 63 22.91 6.53 -4.68
CA TYR A 63 23.80 7.33 -5.53
C TYR A 63 24.02 6.71 -6.91
N GLN A 64 24.02 5.38 -7.03
CA GLN A 64 24.17 4.68 -8.31
C GLN A 64 22.94 4.89 -9.21
N ASN A 65 21.74 5.00 -8.61
CA ASN A 65 20.53 5.33 -9.35
C ASN A 65 20.58 6.74 -9.91
N VAL A 66 21.14 7.69 -9.14
CA VAL A 66 21.35 9.06 -9.60
C VAL A 66 22.42 9.11 -10.69
N ASP A 67 23.54 8.41 -10.54
CA ASP A 67 24.58 8.33 -11.58
C ASP A 67 24.03 7.75 -12.88
N ARG A 68 23.25 6.66 -12.80
CA ARG A 68 22.58 6.05 -13.96
C ARG A 68 21.61 7.03 -14.64
N LEU A 69 20.83 7.78 -13.85
CA LEU A 69 19.96 8.81 -14.38
C LEU A 69 20.76 9.92 -15.10
N LEU A 70 21.90 10.33 -14.55
CA LEU A 70 22.77 11.31 -15.20
C LEU A 70 23.35 10.79 -16.51
N ASP A 71 23.74 9.52 -16.57
CA ASP A 71 24.21 8.87 -17.80
C ASP A 71 23.11 8.81 -18.87
N GLU A 72 21.88 8.47 -18.47
CA GLU A 72 20.71 8.48 -19.36
C GLU A 72 20.38 9.90 -19.85
N LEU A 73 20.49 10.91 -18.99
CA LEU A 73 20.30 12.32 -19.36
C LEU A 73 21.39 12.82 -20.32
N ALA A 74 22.63 12.34 -20.18
CA ALA A 74 23.75 12.75 -21.01
C ALA A 74 23.60 12.33 -22.48
N VAL A 75 22.85 11.26 -22.75
CA VAL A 75 22.59 10.79 -24.13
C VAL A 75 21.37 11.46 -24.79
N VAL A 76 20.59 12.25 -24.04
CA VAL A 76 19.42 12.97 -24.57
C VAL A 76 19.86 14.13 -25.47
N ARG A 77 19.35 14.16 -26.70
CA ARG A 77 19.77 15.12 -27.74
C ARG A 77 18.98 16.44 -27.76
N GLY A 78 18.07 16.66 -26.82
CA GLY A 78 17.29 17.88 -26.67
C GLY A 78 15.80 17.64 -26.50
N GLY A 79 15.03 18.72 -26.33
CA GLY A 79 13.58 18.68 -26.12
C GLY A 79 13.19 18.80 -24.65
N VAL A 80 12.28 17.94 -24.21
CA VAL A 80 11.79 17.86 -22.83
C VAL A 80 12.00 16.44 -22.32
N VAL A 81 12.51 16.31 -21.11
CA VAL A 81 12.60 15.02 -20.40
C VAL A 81 11.55 14.99 -19.30
N SER A 82 10.73 13.94 -19.28
CA SER A 82 9.75 13.66 -18.23
C SER A 82 10.32 12.59 -17.31
N ILE A 83 10.61 12.95 -16.06
CA ILE A 83 11.30 12.11 -15.09
C ILE A 83 10.30 11.64 -14.02
N THR A 84 10.19 10.34 -13.84
CA THR A 84 9.28 9.66 -12.89
C THR A 84 10.05 8.66 -12.03
N GLY A 85 9.41 7.98 -11.08
CA GLY A 85 10.04 6.88 -10.35
C GLY A 85 10.82 7.31 -9.11
N VAL A 86 10.83 8.60 -8.76
CA VAL A 86 11.36 9.09 -7.46
C VAL A 86 10.62 8.41 -6.28
N GLU A 87 9.41 7.91 -6.53
CA GLU A 87 8.56 7.14 -5.62
C GLU A 87 8.85 5.64 -5.54
N GLY A 88 9.42 5.06 -6.59
CA GLY A 88 9.82 3.65 -6.65
C GLY A 88 11.07 3.35 -5.83
N VAL A 89 11.63 4.39 -5.22
CA VAL A 89 12.84 4.39 -4.43
C VAL A 89 12.52 3.90 -3.01
N TYR A 90 12.51 2.59 -2.84
CA TYR A 90 12.61 1.88 -1.56
C TYR A 90 11.50 2.10 -0.50
N PRO A 91 11.02 1.02 0.14
CA PRO A 91 10.08 1.13 1.26
C PRO A 91 10.66 1.92 2.45
N ASP A 92 11.99 1.92 2.57
CA ASP A 92 12.74 2.58 3.63
C ASP A 92 12.80 4.11 3.46
N ARG A 93 12.49 4.84 4.54
CA ARG A 93 12.51 6.30 4.58
C ARG A 93 13.93 6.86 4.44
N GLN A 94 14.94 6.16 4.96
CA GLN A 94 16.31 6.64 4.93
C GLN A 94 16.88 6.58 3.51
N ARG A 95 16.70 5.47 2.78
CA ARG A 95 17.12 5.37 1.37
C ARG A 95 16.40 6.37 0.45
N ARG A 96 15.12 6.68 0.75
CA ARG A 96 14.42 7.79 0.09
C ARG A 96 15.14 9.11 0.32
N LEU A 97 15.45 9.44 1.57
CA LEU A 97 16.21 10.65 1.90
C LEU A 97 17.61 10.65 1.28
N GLU A 98 18.31 9.51 1.23
CA GLU A 98 19.63 9.39 0.60
C GLU A 98 19.57 9.60 -0.91
N THR A 99 18.55 9.08 -1.59
CA THR A 99 18.36 9.30 -3.04
C THR A 99 18.01 10.74 -3.32
N LEU A 100 17.12 11.33 -2.52
CA LEU A 100 16.78 12.75 -2.60
C LEU A 100 18.00 13.64 -2.29
N SER A 101 18.84 13.24 -1.33
CA SER A 101 20.09 13.93 -1.01
C SER A 101 21.14 13.79 -2.12
N ALA A 102 21.23 12.63 -2.76
CA ALA A 102 22.13 12.39 -3.89
C ALA A 102 21.68 13.20 -5.13
N LEU A 103 20.38 13.24 -5.41
CA LEU A 103 19.81 14.18 -6.37
C LEU A 103 20.16 15.61 -5.96
N SER A 104 19.97 15.96 -4.67
CA SER A 104 20.29 17.28 -4.12
C SER A 104 21.72 17.71 -4.45
N PHE A 105 22.66 16.80 -4.26
CA PHE A 105 24.08 17.01 -4.51
C PHE A 105 24.40 17.23 -6.01
N GLN A 106 23.64 16.58 -6.89
CA GLN A 106 23.80 16.68 -8.34
C GLN A 106 22.96 17.79 -8.98
N ARG A 107 22.39 18.70 -8.18
CA ARG A 107 21.53 19.81 -8.64
C ARG A 107 22.09 20.56 -9.85
N GLU A 108 23.33 21.02 -9.74
CA GLU A 108 23.93 21.90 -10.74
C GLU A 108 24.13 21.13 -12.05
N THR A 109 24.56 19.87 -11.95
CA THR A 109 24.67 18.94 -13.07
C THR A 109 23.31 18.73 -13.75
N LEU A 110 22.26 18.42 -12.97
CA LEU A 110 20.89 18.25 -13.46
C LEU A 110 20.37 19.53 -14.13
N ALA A 111 20.61 20.69 -13.54
CA ALA A 111 20.21 21.98 -14.12
C ALA A 111 21.09 22.41 -15.31
N SER A 112 22.27 21.81 -15.50
CA SER A 112 23.21 22.19 -16.56
C SER A 112 22.77 21.72 -17.94
N PHE A 113 22.05 20.59 -18.02
CA PHE A 113 21.63 19.97 -19.27
C PHE A 113 20.85 20.96 -20.16
N PRO A 114 21.10 20.97 -21.49
CA PRO A 114 20.60 22.01 -22.40
C PRO A 114 19.14 21.78 -22.84
N PHE A 115 18.34 21.17 -21.98
CA PHE A 115 16.93 20.83 -22.24
C PHE A 115 16.09 21.03 -20.98
N ARG A 116 14.77 20.97 -21.15
CA ARG A 116 13.82 21.11 -20.03
C ARG A 116 13.55 19.76 -19.40
N GLN A 117 13.34 19.75 -18.09
CA GLN A 117 12.98 18.55 -17.34
C GLN A 117 11.69 18.80 -16.57
N VAL A 118 10.77 17.84 -16.63
CA VAL A 118 9.53 17.80 -15.85
C VAL A 118 9.65 16.65 -14.86
N TRP A 119 9.70 16.98 -13.57
CA TRP A 119 9.84 16.03 -12.48
C TRP A 119 8.48 15.73 -11.88
N TRP A 120 8.12 14.46 -11.85
CA TRP A 120 6.85 13.99 -11.30
C TRP A 120 7.04 13.43 -9.90
N ILE A 121 6.45 14.08 -8.92
CA ILE A 121 6.63 13.75 -7.52
C ILE A 121 5.27 13.40 -6.91
N PRO A 122 5.10 12.25 -6.25
CA PRO A 122 3.87 12.00 -5.52
C PRO A 122 3.70 13.00 -4.38
N SER A 123 2.48 13.52 -4.19
CA SER A 123 2.20 14.54 -3.18
C SER A 123 2.55 14.09 -1.75
N HIS A 124 2.51 12.78 -1.47
CA HIS A 124 2.89 12.22 -0.18
C HIS A 124 4.42 12.19 0.09
N LEU A 125 5.24 12.48 -0.91
CA LEU A 125 6.69 12.60 -0.77
C LEU A 125 7.15 14.06 -0.65
N THR A 126 6.26 15.04 -0.86
CA THR A 126 6.56 16.47 -0.77
C THR A 126 7.18 16.84 0.59
N ASP A 127 6.67 16.29 1.69
CA ASP A 127 7.22 16.53 3.04
C ASP A 127 8.63 15.94 3.24
N LEU A 128 8.94 14.82 2.59
CA LEU A 128 10.28 14.21 2.62
C LEU A 128 11.28 14.96 1.74
N LEU A 129 10.80 15.56 0.66
CA LEU A 129 11.58 16.40 -0.23
C LEU A 129 12.05 17.69 0.43
N VAL A 130 11.21 18.32 1.25
CA VAL A 130 11.61 19.49 2.05
C VAL A 130 12.75 19.15 3.02
N LEU A 131 12.77 17.92 3.55
CA LEU A 131 13.80 17.46 4.49
C LEU A 131 15.10 17.01 3.82
N GLY A 132 15.02 16.32 2.67
CA GLY A 132 16.19 15.82 1.92
C GLY A 132 16.79 16.85 0.97
N VAL A 133 16.02 17.87 0.59
CA VAL A 133 16.40 18.94 -0.35
C VAL A 133 15.91 20.29 0.22
N PRO A 134 16.60 20.88 1.21
CA PRO A 134 16.12 22.09 1.91
C PRO A 134 15.87 23.28 0.98
N ASP A 135 16.61 23.33 -0.13
CA ASP A 135 16.53 24.39 -1.16
C ASP A 135 15.69 23.98 -2.38
N LEU A 136 14.83 22.96 -2.26
CA LEU A 136 13.93 22.46 -3.33
C LEU A 136 13.25 23.63 -4.06
N ASP A 137 12.91 24.65 -3.29
CA ASP A 137 12.23 25.83 -3.75
C ASP A 137 12.95 26.59 -4.87
N SER A 138 14.27 26.50 -4.88
CA SER A 138 15.14 27.18 -5.84
C SER A 138 15.53 26.29 -7.04
N TRP A 139 15.19 24.99 -7.02
CA TRP A 139 15.45 24.07 -8.12
C TRP A 139 14.52 24.32 -9.31
N PHE A 140 13.24 24.50 -9.03
CA PHE A 140 12.19 24.43 -10.03
C PHE A 140 11.66 25.82 -10.39
N GLN A 141 11.70 26.14 -11.68
CA GLN A 141 11.18 27.39 -12.23
C GLN A 141 9.66 27.38 -12.36
N LEU A 142 9.05 26.19 -12.43
CA LEU A 142 7.61 26.00 -12.51
C LEU A 142 7.20 24.89 -11.54
N ARG A 143 6.19 25.16 -10.72
CA ARG A 143 5.58 24.19 -9.82
C ARG A 143 4.09 24.11 -10.06
N LEU A 144 3.59 22.89 -10.10
CA LEU A 144 2.19 22.56 -10.37
C LEU A 144 1.75 21.45 -9.44
N HIS A 145 0.46 21.41 -9.14
CA HIS A 145 -0.16 20.32 -8.40
C HIS A 145 -1.21 19.68 -9.30
N LEU A 146 -1.15 18.37 -9.48
CA LEU A 146 -2.09 17.59 -10.27
C LEU A 146 -2.98 16.78 -9.33
N THR A 147 -4.09 17.40 -8.94
CA THR A 147 -5.05 16.87 -7.97
C THR A 147 -6.25 16.20 -8.63
N GLU A 148 -6.46 16.41 -9.93
CA GLU A 148 -7.49 15.70 -10.69
C GLU A 148 -7.10 14.23 -10.86
N VAL A 149 -7.99 13.34 -10.42
CA VAL A 149 -7.87 11.88 -10.58
C VAL A 149 -8.81 11.44 -11.70
N ILE A 150 -8.26 11.10 -12.87
CA ILE A 150 -9.03 10.48 -13.96
C ILE A 150 -8.98 8.96 -13.84
N ASN A 151 -10.13 8.33 -14.09
CA ASN A 151 -10.24 6.90 -14.34
C ASN A 151 -9.85 6.59 -15.81
N PRO A 152 -8.94 5.62 -16.07
CA PRO A 152 -8.46 5.31 -17.41
C PRO A 152 -9.56 5.03 -18.46
N PRO A 153 -9.43 5.51 -19.72
CA PRO A 153 -10.08 4.93 -20.89
C PRO A 153 -9.35 3.63 -21.27
N THR A 154 -9.91 2.52 -20.81
CA THR A 154 -9.84 1.11 -21.27
C THR A 154 -8.66 0.60 -22.12
N ALA A 155 -7.93 -0.38 -21.57
CA ALA A 155 -7.42 -1.59 -22.26
C ALA A 155 -7.05 -2.68 -21.22
N PRO A 156 -7.22 -3.99 -21.49
CA PRO A 156 -8.27 -4.69 -22.22
C PRO A 156 -9.47 -5.03 -21.30
N GLU A 157 -10.65 -5.23 -21.90
CA GLU A 157 -11.97 -5.45 -21.26
C GLU A 157 -12.01 -6.45 -20.08
N LYS A 158 -11.01 -7.33 -19.90
CA LYS A 158 -10.94 -8.30 -18.81
C LYS A 158 -10.68 -7.70 -17.42
N LEU A 159 -9.93 -6.59 -17.30
CA LEU A 159 -9.59 -5.98 -16.00
C LEU A 159 -10.60 -4.90 -15.56
N GLU A 160 -11.39 -4.38 -16.49
CA GLU A 160 -12.39 -3.33 -16.22
C GLU A 160 -13.77 -3.93 -15.87
N GLU A 161 -14.11 -5.14 -16.34
CA GLU A 161 -15.23 -5.92 -15.76
C GLU A 161 -15.04 -6.20 -14.26
N LEU A 162 -13.77 -6.28 -13.82
CA LEU A 162 -13.38 -6.52 -12.43
C LEU A 162 -13.36 -5.24 -11.58
N ARG A 163 -13.09 -4.07 -12.18
CA ARG A 163 -13.10 -2.77 -11.47
C ARG A 163 -14.46 -2.05 -11.50
N GLN A 164 -15.28 -2.22 -12.52
CA GLN A 164 -16.63 -1.62 -12.60
C GLN A 164 -17.69 -2.37 -11.78
N LYS A 165 -17.42 -3.61 -11.37
CA LYS A 165 -18.11 -4.16 -10.21
C LYS A 165 -17.43 -3.59 -8.99
N THR A 166 -17.91 -2.45 -8.50
CA THR A 166 -17.73 -2.14 -7.08
C THR A 166 -18.50 -3.23 -6.35
N VAL A 167 -17.84 -4.37 -6.14
CA VAL A 167 -18.45 -5.47 -5.42
C VAL A 167 -18.70 -4.92 -4.04
N SER A 168 -19.97 -4.80 -3.66
CA SER A 168 -20.27 -4.34 -2.30
C SER A 168 -19.62 -5.33 -1.32
N ARG A 169 -19.27 -4.88 -0.12
CA ARG A 169 -18.75 -5.80 0.92
C ARG A 169 -19.68 -7.01 1.12
N GLU A 170 -20.98 -6.85 0.89
CA GLU A 170 -21.96 -7.95 0.93
C GLU A 170 -21.83 -8.92 -0.24
N GLU A 171 -21.67 -8.42 -1.46
CA GLU A 171 -21.47 -9.24 -2.65
C GLU A 171 -20.13 -9.99 -2.60
N ALA A 172 -19.06 -9.36 -2.10
CA ALA A 172 -17.75 -9.99 -1.95
C ALA A 172 -17.82 -11.14 -0.94
N ARG A 173 -18.54 -10.92 0.17
CA ARG A 173 -18.84 -11.96 1.15
C ARG A 173 -19.77 -13.04 0.61
N ALA A 174 -20.68 -12.72 -0.31
CA ALA A 174 -21.53 -13.72 -0.95
C ALA A 174 -20.73 -14.65 -1.88
N LEU A 175 -19.79 -14.10 -2.65
CA LEU A 175 -18.85 -14.88 -3.45
C LEU A 175 -17.96 -15.75 -2.58
N ALA A 176 -17.43 -15.20 -1.48
CA ALA A 176 -16.66 -15.96 -0.50
C ALA A 176 -17.46 -17.13 0.10
N ARG A 177 -18.71 -16.91 0.51
CA ARG A 177 -19.61 -17.98 1.00
C ARG A 177 -19.81 -19.07 -0.05
N ARG A 178 -20.06 -18.69 -1.31
CA ARG A 178 -20.23 -19.64 -2.41
C ARG A 178 -18.98 -20.49 -2.64
N PHE A 179 -17.79 -19.91 -2.51
CA PHE A 179 -16.54 -20.66 -2.53
C PHE A 179 -16.53 -21.72 -1.41
N TRP A 180 -16.76 -21.30 -0.15
CA TRP A 180 -16.75 -22.21 1.00
C TRP A 180 -17.79 -23.34 0.90
N ASP A 181 -19.01 -23.03 0.50
CA ASP A 181 -20.10 -24.01 0.37
C ASP A 181 -19.80 -25.09 -0.67
N ARG A 182 -19.05 -24.74 -1.72
CA ARG A 182 -18.76 -25.62 -2.85
C ARG A 182 -17.40 -26.29 -2.79
N LEU A 183 -16.47 -25.79 -1.97
CA LEU A 183 -15.10 -26.28 -1.87
C LEU A 183 -15.05 -27.79 -1.58
N ASN A 184 -15.72 -28.24 -0.50
CA ASN A 184 -15.71 -29.65 -0.11
C ASN A 184 -16.44 -30.53 -1.14
N VAL A 185 -17.57 -30.05 -1.67
CA VAL A 185 -18.34 -30.78 -2.70
C VAL A 185 -17.55 -30.93 -4.00
N ALA A 186 -16.76 -29.93 -4.39
CA ALA A 186 -15.91 -29.99 -5.58
C ALA A 186 -14.75 -30.98 -5.38
N ARG A 187 -14.12 -30.97 -4.20
CA ARG A 187 -13.07 -31.92 -3.81
C ARG A 187 -13.59 -33.36 -3.78
N GLU A 188 -14.77 -33.60 -3.20
CA GLU A 188 -15.42 -34.92 -3.17
C GLU A 188 -15.76 -35.47 -4.57
N ARG A 189 -15.99 -34.57 -5.54
CA ARG A 189 -16.24 -34.92 -6.93
C ARG A 189 -14.96 -35.10 -7.76
N GLY A 190 -13.79 -34.94 -7.16
CA GLY A 190 -12.50 -35.09 -7.83
C GLY A 190 -12.15 -33.97 -8.80
N ILE A 191 -12.77 -32.79 -8.66
CA ILE A 191 -12.38 -31.59 -9.42
C ILE A 191 -11.00 -31.13 -8.89
N SER A 192 -10.10 -30.72 -9.78
CA SER A 192 -8.75 -30.30 -9.39
C SER A 192 -8.79 -29.00 -8.57
N ASP A 193 -7.86 -28.83 -7.63
CA ASP A 193 -7.77 -27.59 -6.84
C ASP A 193 -7.46 -26.37 -7.73
N GLU A 194 -6.82 -26.56 -8.89
CA GLU A 194 -6.57 -25.50 -9.88
C GLU A 194 -7.87 -25.02 -10.53
N GLU A 195 -8.76 -25.93 -10.93
CA GLU A 195 -10.06 -25.60 -11.51
C GLU A 195 -11.01 -25.00 -10.47
N ILE A 196 -10.97 -25.50 -9.22
CA ILE A 196 -11.68 -24.89 -8.08
C ILE A 196 -11.20 -23.46 -7.85
N TRP A 197 -9.89 -23.23 -7.97
CA TRP A 197 -9.31 -21.91 -7.80
C TRP A 197 -9.73 -20.96 -8.91
N GLU A 198 -9.57 -21.32 -10.18
CA GLU A 198 -9.95 -20.45 -11.30
C GLU A 198 -11.43 -20.06 -11.27
N GLU A 199 -12.33 -21.01 -10.97
CA GLU A 199 -13.77 -20.80 -11.05
C GLU A 199 -14.40 -20.20 -9.79
N LEU A 200 -13.86 -20.47 -8.61
CA LEU A 200 -14.46 -20.07 -7.32
C LEU A 200 -13.51 -19.26 -6.44
N GLY A 201 -12.23 -19.64 -6.39
CA GLY A 201 -11.23 -19.03 -5.52
C GLY A 201 -10.81 -17.64 -5.97
N ALA A 202 -10.30 -17.50 -7.20
CA ALA A 202 -9.82 -16.24 -7.77
C ALA A 202 -10.89 -15.14 -7.81
N PRO A 203 -12.14 -15.40 -8.24
CA PRO A 203 -13.18 -14.37 -8.24
C PRO A 203 -13.57 -13.91 -6.83
N ALA A 204 -13.64 -14.82 -5.86
CA ALA A 204 -13.95 -14.49 -4.47
C ALA A 204 -12.80 -13.70 -3.82
N MET A 205 -11.56 -14.11 -4.08
CA MET A 205 -10.36 -13.42 -3.65
C MET A 205 -10.31 -11.98 -4.12
N GLU A 206 -10.45 -11.79 -5.43
CA GLU A 206 -10.36 -10.50 -6.05
C GLU A 206 -11.46 -9.57 -5.52
N ALA A 207 -12.69 -10.05 -5.42
CA ALA A 207 -13.80 -9.32 -4.83
C ALA A 207 -13.51 -8.88 -3.38
N LEU A 208 -12.94 -9.75 -2.55
CA LEU A 208 -12.59 -9.44 -1.17
C LEU A 208 -11.45 -8.42 -1.07
N VAL A 209 -10.40 -8.55 -1.88
CA VAL A 209 -9.28 -7.59 -1.93
C VAL A 209 -9.78 -6.21 -2.37
N LEU A 210 -10.56 -6.15 -3.46
CA LEU A 210 -11.13 -4.91 -3.98
C LEU A 210 -12.10 -4.24 -2.99
N SER A 211 -12.74 -5.02 -2.12
CA SER A 211 -13.63 -4.52 -1.05
C SER A 211 -12.91 -4.12 0.25
N GLY A 212 -11.58 -4.23 0.29
CA GLY A 212 -10.77 -4.00 1.49
C GLY A 212 -10.93 -5.07 2.59
N LEU A 213 -11.42 -6.26 2.23
CA LEU A 213 -11.62 -7.41 3.11
C LEU A 213 -10.42 -8.39 3.02
N THR A 214 -9.19 -7.85 3.06
CA THR A 214 -7.95 -8.60 2.81
C THR A 214 -7.77 -9.80 3.74
N ARG A 215 -8.28 -9.74 4.98
CA ARG A 215 -8.24 -10.87 5.92
C ARG A 215 -9.11 -12.04 5.47
N GLU A 216 -10.29 -11.76 4.94
CA GLU A 216 -11.19 -12.78 4.37
C GLU A 216 -10.59 -13.33 3.07
N ALA A 217 -9.84 -12.51 2.34
CA ALA A 217 -9.10 -12.93 1.16
C ALA A 217 -7.98 -13.92 1.54
N TYR A 218 -7.08 -13.59 2.48
CA TYR A 218 -6.01 -14.52 2.89
C TYR A 218 -6.54 -15.88 3.38
N ALA A 219 -7.74 -15.88 3.94
CA ALA A 219 -8.45 -17.09 4.32
C ALA A 219 -8.75 -18.04 3.15
N ILE A 220 -9.01 -17.52 1.96
CA ILE A 220 -9.22 -18.32 0.73
C ILE A 220 -7.87 -18.78 0.15
N ILE A 221 -6.82 -17.93 0.16
CA ILE A 221 -5.46 -18.32 -0.25
C ILE A 221 -4.95 -19.52 0.56
N ALA A 222 -5.25 -19.56 1.86
CA ALA A 222 -4.80 -20.63 2.74
C ALA A 222 -5.31 -22.03 2.38
N GLU A 223 -6.36 -22.13 1.56
CA GLU A 223 -6.91 -23.40 1.09
C GLU A 223 -6.20 -23.95 -0.15
N LEU A 224 -5.33 -23.15 -0.79
CA LEU A 224 -4.52 -23.63 -1.91
C LEU A 224 -3.49 -24.65 -1.39
N PRO A 225 -3.33 -25.80 -2.07
CA PRO A 225 -2.42 -26.86 -1.61
C PRO A 225 -0.97 -26.36 -1.50
N ASP A 226 -0.50 -25.58 -2.48
CA ASP A 226 0.87 -25.09 -2.55
C ASP A 226 1.09 -23.70 -1.94
N ALA A 227 0.06 -23.12 -1.29
CA ALA A 227 0.12 -21.74 -0.77
C ALA A 227 1.30 -21.51 0.17
N GLU A 228 1.53 -22.47 1.08
CA GLU A 228 2.60 -22.42 2.07
C GLU A 228 3.96 -22.42 1.37
N THR A 229 4.25 -23.48 0.59
CA THR A 229 5.53 -23.65 -0.12
C THR A 229 5.84 -22.47 -1.06
N GLN A 230 4.84 -21.96 -1.77
CA GLN A 230 5.03 -20.81 -2.66
C GLN A 230 5.29 -19.52 -1.88
N THR A 231 4.58 -19.30 -0.77
CA THR A 231 4.80 -18.12 0.07
C THR A 231 6.13 -18.19 0.80
N GLU A 232 6.57 -19.37 1.26
CA GLU A 232 7.88 -19.62 1.85
C GLU A 232 9.00 -19.29 0.86
N LYS A 233 8.91 -19.77 -0.38
CA LYS A 233 9.91 -19.47 -1.41
C LYS A 233 9.99 -17.98 -1.72
N LEU A 234 8.85 -17.32 -1.92
CA LEU A 234 8.82 -15.87 -2.14
C LEU A 234 9.38 -15.10 -0.95
N LEU A 235 9.12 -15.58 0.27
CA LEU A 235 9.65 -14.99 1.49
C LEU A 235 11.18 -15.14 1.55
N GLU A 236 11.72 -16.32 1.29
CA GLU A 236 13.18 -16.56 1.23
C GLU A 236 13.85 -15.63 0.22
N ASP A 237 13.27 -15.52 -0.99
CA ASP A 237 13.77 -14.62 -2.04
C ASP A 237 13.72 -13.15 -1.59
N ALA A 238 12.64 -12.71 -0.96
CA ALA A 238 12.50 -11.34 -0.43
C ALA A 238 13.47 -11.07 0.73
N GLN A 239 13.65 -12.03 1.66
CA GLN A 239 14.58 -11.91 2.77
C GLN A 239 16.04 -11.86 2.29
N ALA A 240 16.39 -12.64 1.26
CA ALA A 240 17.73 -12.64 0.67
C ALA A 240 18.03 -11.37 -0.12
N SER A 241 17.05 -10.82 -0.84
CA SER A 241 17.23 -9.66 -1.72
C SER A 241 17.08 -8.31 -0.99
N GLU A 242 16.11 -8.19 -0.09
CA GLU A 242 15.73 -6.92 0.54
C GLU A 242 15.97 -6.91 2.06
N GLY A 243 16.23 -8.07 2.67
CA GLY A 243 16.43 -8.25 4.10
C GLY A 243 15.16 -8.68 4.85
N PRO A 244 15.29 -9.28 6.05
CA PRO A 244 14.18 -9.89 6.78
C PRO A 244 13.12 -8.90 7.26
N SER A 245 13.46 -7.62 7.36
CA SER A 245 12.53 -6.58 7.79
C SER A 245 12.05 -5.70 6.62
N SER A 246 12.24 -6.10 5.36
CA SER A 246 11.67 -5.35 4.23
C SER A 246 10.14 -5.39 4.26
N LEU A 247 9.46 -4.37 3.72
CA LEU A 247 7.99 -4.37 3.67
C LEU A 247 7.45 -5.58 2.90
N THR A 248 8.15 -6.02 1.85
CA THR A 248 7.80 -7.22 1.07
C THR A 248 7.91 -8.47 1.93
N ALA A 249 9.02 -8.64 2.64
CA ALA A 249 9.22 -9.76 3.56
C ALA A 249 8.14 -9.80 4.65
N LEU A 250 7.86 -8.67 5.31
CA LEU A 250 6.85 -8.57 6.36
C LEU A 250 5.42 -8.86 5.86
N MET A 251 5.09 -8.46 4.63
CA MET A 251 3.82 -8.81 4.00
C MET A 251 3.72 -10.32 3.73
N LEU A 252 4.78 -10.94 3.22
CA LEU A 252 4.84 -12.37 2.95
C LEU A 252 4.83 -13.19 4.24
N GLU A 253 5.49 -12.74 5.30
CA GLU A 253 5.42 -13.34 6.64
C GLU A 253 4.00 -13.32 7.19
N ARG A 254 3.29 -12.20 7.04
CA ARG A 254 1.89 -12.08 7.44
C ARG A 254 1.00 -13.06 6.65
N GLN A 255 1.22 -13.19 5.35
CA GLN A 255 0.48 -14.14 4.51
C GLN A 255 0.76 -15.59 4.92
N LEU A 256 2.04 -15.95 5.09
CA LEU A 256 2.45 -17.27 5.53
C LEU A 256 1.89 -17.59 6.93
N ALA A 257 1.93 -16.63 7.85
CA ALA A 257 1.34 -16.79 9.17
C ALA A 257 -0.18 -17.02 9.11
N ALA A 258 -0.91 -16.38 8.19
CA ALA A 258 -2.33 -16.62 7.98
C ALA A 258 -2.61 -18.04 7.45
N ILE A 259 -1.76 -18.54 6.53
CA ILE A 259 -1.83 -19.90 6.00
C ILE A 259 -1.59 -20.92 7.13
N LEU A 260 -0.53 -20.74 7.90
CA LEU A 260 -0.18 -21.61 9.03
C LEU A 260 -1.25 -21.60 10.13
N ASP A 261 -1.81 -20.42 10.44
CA ASP A 261 -2.92 -20.25 11.39
C ASP A 261 -4.17 -21.07 11.02
N ARG A 262 -4.40 -21.27 9.72
CA ARG A 262 -5.52 -22.04 9.18
C ARG A 262 -5.22 -23.53 9.17
N ARG A 263 -3.99 -23.89 8.83
CA ARG A 263 -3.50 -25.28 8.83
C ARG A 263 -3.24 -25.82 10.25
N GLY A 264 -3.32 -24.96 11.28
CA GLY A 264 -3.22 -25.33 12.68
C GLY A 264 -1.80 -25.24 13.25
N ASP A 265 -0.80 -24.83 12.47
CA ASP A 265 0.55 -24.56 12.97
C ASP A 265 0.62 -23.15 13.60
N LEU A 266 -0.13 -22.99 14.69
CA LEU A 266 -0.24 -21.73 15.43
C LEU A 266 1.11 -21.28 16.00
N SER A 267 2.02 -22.23 16.28
CA SER A 267 3.34 -21.96 16.83
C SER A 267 4.26 -21.26 15.83
N LYS A 268 4.33 -21.74 14.57
CA LYS A 268 5.07 -21.03 13.53
C LYS A 268 4.39 -19.71 13.16
N ALA A 269 3.06 -19.70 13.06
CA ALA A 269 2.30 -18.48 12.76
C ALA A 269 2.57 -17.37 13.79
N ARG A 270 2.58 -17.71 15.09
CA ARG A 270 2.90 -16.78 16.18
C ARG A 270 4.31 -16.19 16.02
N LYS A 271 5.33 -17.02 15.77
CA LYS A 271 6.71 -16.53 15.61
C LYS A 271 6.85 -15.53 14.48
N LEU A 272 6.23 -15.79 13.33
CA LEU A 272 6.22 -14.88 12.19
C LEU A 272 5.53 -13.56 12.55
N LYS A 273 4.38 -13.61 13.22
CA LYS A 273 3.65 -12.41 13.65
C LYS A 273 4.38 -11.61 14.74
N GLU A 274 5.07 -12.27 15.66
CA GLU A 274 5.91 -11.61 16.68
C GLU A 274 7.09 -10.88 16.03
N HIS A 275 7.76 -11.53 15.08
CA HIS A 275 8.83 -10.90 14.29
C HIS A 275 8.31 -9.69 13.50
N ALA A 276 7.21 -9.86 12.76
CA ALA A 276 6.64 -8.78 11.97
C ALA A 276 6.16 -7.61 12.84
N LEU A 277 5.54 -7.88 13.99
CA LEU A 277 5.15 -6.83 14.94
C LEU A 277 6.37 -6.08 15.50
N ALA A 278 7.45 -6.80 15.85
CA ALA A 278 8.68 -6.17 16.33
C ALA A 278 9.31 -5.26 15.26
N ALA A 279 9.39 -5.74 14.02
CA ALA A 279 9.89 -4.97 12.89
C ALA A 279 9.02 -3.73 12.60
N HIS A 280 7.69 -3.86 12.62
CA HIS A 280 6.78 -2.73 12.45
C HIS A 280 6.89 -1.71 13.58
N ARG A 281 7.01 -2.15 14.84
CA ARG A 281 7.25 -1.27 15.99
C ARG A 281 8.57 -0.50 15.84
N GLN A 282 9.63 -1.16 15.36
CA GLN A 282 10.93 -0.53 15.13
C GLN A 282 10.90 0.50 13.98
N GLN A 283 10.21 0.19 12.87
CA GLN A 283 10.23 1.02 11.67
C GLN A 283 9.21 2.17 11.69
N PHE A 284 8.01 1.91 12.19
CA PHE A 284 6.87 2.84 12.09
C PHE A 284 6.35 3.32 13.44
N GLY A 285 6.85 2.73 14.54
CA GLY A 285 6.34 2.99 15.89
C GLY A 285 5.07 2.19 16.22
N ALA A 286 4.71 2.20 17.51
CA ALA A 286 3.58 1.41 18.04
C ALA A 286 2.20 1.90 17.54
N LEU A 287 2.06 3.19 17.24
CA LEU A 287 0.77 3.82 16.88
C LEU A 287 0.49 3.83 15.38
N ALA A 288 1.43 3.37 14.55
CA ALA A 288 1.19 3.28 13.11
C ALA A 288 0.11 2.23 12.81
N ASN A 289 -0.78 2.51 11.86
CA ASN A 289 -1.87 1.61 11.48
C ASN A 289 -1.38 0.20 11.11
N VAL A 290 -0.24 0.09 10.42
CA VAL A 290 0.35 -1.21 10.06
C VAL A 290 0.76 -2.02 11.30
N THR A 291 1.29 -1.35 12.33
CA THR A 291 1.70 -1.95 13.60
C THR A 291 0.49 -2.41 14.41
N ILE A 292 -0.56 -1.58 14.47
CA ILE A 292 -1.83 -1.91 15.15
C ILE A 292 -2.49 -3.14 14.50
N ILE A 293 -2.48 -3.23 13.17
CA ILE A 293 -3.04 -4.40 12.48
C ILE A 293 -2.19 -5.65 12.78
N ALA A 294 -0.86 -5.54 12.76
CA ALA A 294 0.02 -6.67 13.10
C ALA A 294 -0.19 -7.16 14.54
N GLU A 295 -0.41 -6.25 15.49
CA GLU A 295 -0.73 -6.56 16.89
C GLU A 295 -2.08 -7.28 17.02
N ALA A 296 -3.10 -6.81 16.29
CA ALA A 296 -4.39 -7.49 16.23
C ALA A 296 -4.30 -8.89 15.62
N ASP A 297 -3.51 -9.07 14.56
CA ASP A 297 -3.30 -10.37 13.93
C ASP A 297 -2.57 -11.36 14.86
N LEU A 298 -1.60 -10.89 15.64
CA LEU A 298 -0.92 -11.69 16.65
C LEU A 298 -1.87 -12.10 17.77
N LEU A 299 -2.66 -11.16 18.30
CA LEU A 299 -3.64 -11.40 19.35
C LEU A 299 -4.59 -12.56 18.97
N LEU A 300 -5.04 -12.61 17.72
CA LEU A 300 -5.93 -13.66 17.25
C LEU A 300 -5.28 -15.05 17.26
N THR A 301 -4.00 -15.17 16.89
CA THR A 301 -3.27 -16.45 17.00
C THR A 301 -3.13 -16.85 18.46
N VAL A 302 -2.79 -15.90 19.33
CA VAL A 302 -2.61 -16.15 20.77
C VAL A 302 -3.93 -16.60 21.42
N ILE A 303 -5.07 -16.01 21.03
CA ILE A 303 -6.40 -16.46 21.47
C ILE A 303 -6.67 -17.89 20.99
N LYS A 304 -6.37 -18.23 19.72
CA LYS A 304 -6.52 -19.61 19.21
C LYS A 304 -5.62 -20.63 19.92
N GLN A 305 -4.46 -20.19 20.41
CA GLN A 305 -3.56 -21.01 21.24
C GLN A 305 -4.03 -21.17 22.68
N GLU A 306 -5.12 -20.49 23.08
CA GLU A 306 -5.61 -20.45 24.46
C GLU A 306 -4.54 -19.94 25.46
N ASP A 307 -3.57 -19.16 24.99
CA ASP A 307 -2.61 -18.46 25.85
C ASP A 307 -3.26 -17.19 26.40
N VAL A 308 -4.13 -17.41 27.40
CA VAL A 308 -4.97 -16.38 28.00
C VAL A 308 -4.15 -15.24 28.61
N ALA A 309 -2.98 -15.55 29.19
CA ALA A 309 -2.12 -14.55 29.82
C ALA A 309 -1.53 -13.59 28.76
N THR A 310 -0.99 -14.12 27.67
CA THR A 310 -0.48 -13.28 26.58
C THR A 310 -1.61 -12.54 25.86
N ALA A 311 -2.75 -13.21 25.63
CA ALA A 311 -3.92 -12.59 25.00
C ALA A 311 -4.43 -11.39 25.80
N ARG A 312 -4.44 -11.48 27.14
CA ARG A 312 -4.84 -10.39 28.01
C ARG A 312 -3.94 -9.17 27.85
N ARG A 313 -2.62 -9.37 27.93
CA ARG A 313 -1.64 -8.28 27.75
C ARG A 313 -1.75 -7.64 26.37
N LEU A 314 -1.80 -8.44 25.31
CA LEU A 314 -1.88 -7.94 23.93
C LEU A 314 -3.19 -7.20 23.64
N SER A 315 -4.32 -7.67 24.18
CA SER A 315 -5.61 -7.01 23.98
C SER A 315 -5.70 -5.67 24.73
N GLU A 316 -5.09 -5.56 25.91
CA GLU A 316 -4.97 -4.29 26.64
C GLU A 316 -4.05 -3.30 25.90
N GLU A 317 -2.86 -3.73 25.46
CA GLU A 317 -1.93 -2.92 24.66
C GLU A 317 -2.61 -2.43 23.36
N LEU A 318 -3.26 -3.34 22.63
CA LEU A 318 -3.97 -3.02 21.39
C LEU A 318 -5.08 -1.99 21.61
N LEU A 319 -5.84 -2.11 22.70
CA LEU A 319 -6.91 -1.16 23.02
C LEU A 319 -6.34 0.24 23.30
N ILE A 320 -5.24 0.33 24.06
CA ILE A 320 -4.55 1.60 24.33
C ILE A 320 -4.06 2.22 23.02
N ASN A 321 -3.39 1.43 22.18
CA ASN A 321 -2.86 1.90 20.90
C ASN A 321 -3.97 2.36 19.94
N CYS A 322 -5.07 1.62 19.84
CA CYS A 322 -6.22 1.99 19.01
C CYS A 322 -6.89 3.28 19.50
N ARG A 323 -7.11 3.42 20.82
CA ARG A 323 -7.68 4.64 21.40
C ARG A 323 -6.80 5.85 21.11
N GLN A 324 -5.49 5.72 21.29
CA GLN A 324 -4.55 6.83 21.07
C GLN A 324 -4.41 7.20 19.59
N ALA A 325 -4.40 6.22 18.69
CA ALA A 325 -4.18 6.47 17.26
C ALA A 325 -5.46 6.87 16.51
N GLN A 326 -6.62 6.32 16.88
CA GLN A 326 -7.85 6.39 16.08
C GLN A 326 -9.06 6.91 16.87
N GLY A 327 -8.96 7.06 18.19
CA GLY A 327 -10.04 7.50 19.06
C GLY A 327 -11.00 6.37 19.50
N ASP A 328 -11.86 6.68 20.47
CA ASP A 328 -12.75 5.70 21.11
C ASP A 328 -13.83 5.15 20.19
N GLU A 329 -14.29 5.93 19.22
CA GLU A 329 -15.41 5.56 18.35
C GLU A 329 -14.98 4.80 17.07
N HIS A 330 -13.67 4.68 16.82
CA HIS A 330 -13.19 4.01 15.62
C HIS A 330 -13.44 2.51 15.65
N SER A 331 -13.75 1.92 14.49
CA SER A 331 -14.08 0.48 14.37
C SER A 331 -12.99 -0.44 14.91
N SER A 332 -11.71 -0.09 14.75
CA SER A 332 -10.61 -0.88 15.30
C SER A 332 -10.58 -0.87 16.82
N THR A 333 -10.90 0.28 17.45
CA THR A 333 -11.00 0.41 18.90
C THR A 333 -12.14 -0.44 19.44
N LEU A 334 -13.31 -0.41 18.78
CA LEU A 334 -14.44 -1.27 19.13
C LEU A 334 -14.09 -2.77 18.99
N ASN A 335 -13.30 -3.14 17.98
CA ASN A 335 -12.83 -4.53 17.81
C ASN A 335 -11.82 -4.93 18.89
N ALA A 336 -10.90 -4.04 19.28
CA ALA A 336 -9.95 -4.27 20.37
C ALA A 336 -10.69 -4.45 21.72
N MET A 337 -11.73 -3.65 21.96
CA MET A 337 -12.61 -3.83 23.11
C MET A 337 -13.27 -5.21 23.11
N LYS A 338 -13.90 -5.61 22.00
CA LYS A 338 -14.53 -6.94 21.88
C LYS A 338 -13.53 -8.07 22.13
N ALA A 339 -12.30 -7.95 21.63
CA ALA A 339 -11.26 -8.94 21.85
C ALA A 339 -10.86 -9.03 23.34
N LEU A 340 -10.70 -7.89 24.02
CA LEU A 340 -10.42 -7.86 25.46
C LEU A 340 -11.57 -8.44 26.28
N ALA A 341 -12.83 -8.13 25.93
CA ALA A 341 -14.01 -8.69 26.59
C ALA A 341 -14.07 -10.22 26.44
N LEU A 342 -13.76 -10.75 25.25
CA LEU A 342 -13.67 -12.19 25.02
C LEU A 342 -12.63 -12.84 25.95
N VAL A 343 -11.43 -12.25 26.05
CA VAL A 343 -10.37 -12.74 26.94
C VAL A 343 -10.81 -12.70 28.41
N MET A 344 -11.49 -11.61 28.83
CA MET A 344 -12.07 -11.49 30.18
C MET A 344 -13.06 -12.62 30.48
N ARG A 345 -13.95 -12.96 29.55
CA ARG A 345 -14.89 -14.08 29.71
C ARG A 345 -14.18 -15.40 29.90
N VAL A 346 -13.14 -15.68 29.10
CA VAL A 346 -12.32 -16.89 29.26
C VAL A 346 -11.63 -16.92 30.64
N GLN A 347 -11.28 -15.76 31.20
CA GLN A 347 -10.73 -15.64 32.56
C GLN A 347 -11.79 -15.70 33.68
N GLY A 348 -13.08 -15.74 33.36
CA GLY A 348 -14.17 -15.66 34.34
C GLY A 348 -14.44 -14.25 34.88
N ASP A 349 -13.90 -13.21 34.25
CA ASP A 349 -14.13 -11.79 34.60
C ASP A 349 -15.36 -11.24 33.85
N ASP A 350 -16.50 -11.89 34.05
CA ASP A 350 -17.74 -11.59 33.32
C ASP A 350 -18.24 -10.17 33.56
N ALA A 351 -18.07 -9.63 34.77
CA ALA A 351 -18.54 -8.28 35.11
C ALA A 351 -17.81 -7.19 34.32
N ASN A 352 -16.48 -7.30 34.15
CA ASN A 352 -15.74 -6.34 33.33
C ASN A 352 -15.98 -6.56 31.84
N ALA A 353 -16.12 -7.82 31.39
CA ALA A 353 -16.48 -8.13 30.02
C ALA A 353 -17.81 -7.49 29.63
N GLU A 354 -18.86 -7.68 30.45
CA GLU A 354 -20.18 -7.09 30.22
C GLU A 354 -20.14 -5.56 30.18
N ARG A 355 -19.35 -4.94 31.04
CA ARG A 355 -19.18 -3.48 31.03
C ARG A 355 -18.61 -3.00 29.70
N LEU A 356 -17.56 -3.67 29.21
CA LEU A 356 -16.90 -3.33 27.96
C LEU A 356 -17.83 -3.55 26.76
N GLU A 357 -18.60 -4.65 26.76
CA GLU A 357 -19.60 -4.95 25.73
C GLU A 357 -20.72 -3.90 25.69
N LYS A 358 -21.20 -3.46 26.86
CA LYS A 358 -22.19 -2.36 26.98
C LYS A 358 -21.64 -1.04 26.45
N GLU A 359 -20.37 -0.72 26.73
CA GLU A 359 -19.71 0.47 26.19
C GLU A 359 -19.67 0.43 24.66
N VAL A 360 -19.27 -0.70 24.07
CA VAL A 360 -19.29 -0.90 22.62
C VAL A 360 -20.68 -0.72 22.03
N ALA A 361 -21.71 -1.36 22.63
CA ALA A 361 -23.08 -1.24 22.16
C ALA A 361 -23.57 0.23 22.19
N GLY A 362 -23.30 0.94 23.28
CA GLY A 362 -23.66 2.36 23.41
C GLY A 362 -22.95 3.29 22.42
N ILE A 363 -21.71 2.95 22.01
CA ILE A 363 -21.03 3.69 20.91
C ILE A 363 -21.70 3.39 19.57
N GLN A 364 -21.97 2.12 19.28
CA GLN A 364 -22.59 1.70 18.01
C GLN A 364 -24.01 2.29 17.84
N GLU A 365 -24.81 2.33 18.90
CA GLU A 365 -26.14 2.96 18.89
C GLU A 365 -26.08 4.46 18.58
N ARG A 366 -25.09 5.17 19.14
CA ARG A 366 -24.86 6.59 18.85
C ARG A 366 -24.46 6.81 17.39
N GLN A 367 -23.58 5.96 16.85
CA GLN A 367 -23.15 6.04 15.44
C GLN A 367 -24.30 5.81 14.46
N VAL A 368 -25.16 4.83 14.74
CA VAL A 368 -26.36 4.57 13.93
C VAL A 368 -27.33 5.75 14.00
N SER A 369 -27.52 6.34 15.19
CA SER A 369 -28.41 7.48 15.39
C SER A 369 -27.93 8.77 14.72
N GLN A 370 -26.62 8.92 14.50
CA GLN A 370 -26.02 10.08 13.81
C GLN A 370 -25.97 9.92 12.28
N ALA A 371 -26.17 8.70 11.77
CA ALA A 371 -26.18 8.40 10.34
C ALA A 371 -27.60 8.46 9.72
N GLN A 372 -28.63 8.72 10.53
CA GLN A 372 -30.02 8.95 10.15
C GLN A 372 -30.34 10.45 10.18
#